data_AF-A0A645GBP2-F1
#
_entry.id   AF-A0A645GBP2-F1
#
_cell.length_a   1.000
_cell.length_b   1.000
_cell.length_c   1.000
_cell.angle_alpha   90.00
_cell.angle_beta   90.00
_cell.angle_gamma   90.00
#
_symmetry.space_group_name_H-M   'P 1'
#
loop_
_entity.id
_entity.type
_entity.pdbx_description
1 polymer ?
#
loop_
_entity_poly.entity_id
_entity_poly.type
_entity_poly.pdbx_seq_one_letter_code
_entity_poly.pdbx_strand_id
1 'polypeptide(L)'
;MDISSERKIEFPAQAGLYWSNPNFDVNPAVFVRASMAIPLFFEPVIQKIDRSDLKIVESWEKIFVYQNEIPNKGIFVDGGSISNFPISIFHNQRIIIPRVPIFGIRINDSKPNPETEIKNLGNYAGRILNTMKNNYDKDFLTKNNFYEKFSIADIDTYLTNANWLDFNMDEKTKRALFLKGVESAIKFMDEFDWFDYKMNRAKVFFENNT
;
A
#
# COMPACT_ATOMS: atom_id res chain seq x y z
N MET A 1 7.24 -6.59 0.07
CA MET A 1 7.16 -7.84 0.85
C MET A 1 8.56 -8.41 1.00
N ASP A 2 8.88 -9.06 2.12
CA ASP A 2 10.07 -9.91 2.23
C ASP A 2 9.69 -11.37 1.97
N ILE A 3 10.18 -11.94 0.86
CA ILE A 3 9.90 -13.34 0.51
C ILE A 3 10.81 -14.33 1.25
N SER A 4 11.92 -13.87 1.84
CA SER A 4 12.78 -14.75 2.63
C SER A 4 12.14 -15.16 3.95
N SER A 5 11.36 -14.27 4.54
CA SER A 5 10.61 -14.50 5.78
C SER A 5 9.13 -14.72 5.54
N GLU A 6 8.66 -14.66 4.29
CA GLU A 6 7.25 -14.76 3.87
C GLU A 6 6.34 -13.71 4.55
N ARG A 7 6.81 -12.46 4.68
CA ARG A 7 6.10 -11.42 5.46
C ARG A 7 5.92 -10.12 4.71
N LYS A 8 4.79 -9.46 4.99
CA LYS A 8 4.62 -8.03 4.70
C LYS A 8 5.52 -7.24 5.65
N ILE A 9 6.30 -6.32 5.09
CA ILE A 9 7.20 -5.44 5.83
C ILE A 9 6.78 -3.99 5.55
N GLU A 10 6.68 -3.19 6.61
CA GLU A 10 6.29 -1.79 6.57
C GLU A 10 7.51 -0.90 6.83
N PHE A 11 8.11 -0.41 5.75
CA PHE A 11 9.20 0.56 5.85
C PHE A 11 8.68 2.00 5.95
N PRO A 12 9.37 2.87 6.71
CA PRO A 12 10.59 2.63 7.50
C PRO A 12 10.33 2.04 8.90
N ALA A 13 9.07 1.90 9.33
CA ALA A 13 8.71 1.51 10.70
C ALA A 13 9.35 0.19 11.18
N GLN A 14 9.52 -0.77 10.28
CA GLN A 14 10.09 -2.09 10.56
C GLN A 14 11.51 -2.25 10.01
N ALA A 15 12.19 -1.16 9.65
CA ALA A 15 13.56 -1.21 9.15
C ALA A 15 14.57 -1.77 10.18
N GLY A 16 14.27 -1.69 11.48
CA GLY A 16 15.08 -2.29 12.55
C GLY A 16 15.27 -3.81 12.44
N LEU A 17 14.41 -4.49 11.67
CA LEU A 17 14.57 -5.91 11.34
C LEU A 17 15.79 -6.19 10.47
N TYR A 18 16.32 -5.20 9.74
CA TYR A 18 17.38 -5.44 8.75
C TYR A 18 18.61 -4.55 8.96
N TRP A 19 18.48 -3.46 9.71
CA TRP A 19 19.54 -2.50 10.00
C TRP A 19 19.51 -2.10 11.46
N SER A 20 20.68 -1.87 12.06
CA SER A 20 20.81 -1.53 13.48
C SER A 20 20.37 -0.10 13.81
N ASN A 21 20.64 0.87 12.92
CA ASN A 21 20.18 2.25 13.06
C ASN A 21 19.61 2.79 11.73
N PRO A 22 18.44 2.29 11.29
CA PRO A 22 17.90 2.59 9.96
C PRO A 22 17.63 4.09 9.72
N ASN A 23 17.37 4.87 10.78
CA ASN A 23 17.10 6.30 10.67
C ASN A 23 18.33 7.15 10.32
N PHE A 24 19.54 6.61 10.54
CA PHE A 24 20.80 7.32 10.28
C PHE A 24 21.60 6.67 9.16
N ASP A 25 21.56 5.34 9.09
CA ASP A 25 22.47 4.56 8.25
C ASP A 25 21.84 4.19 6.90
N VAL A 26 20.54 4.43 6.70
CA VAL A 26 19.82 3.99 5.50
C VAL A 26 19.17 5.17 4.78
N ASN A 27 19.51 5.31 3.49
CA ASN A 27 18.85 6.28 2.63
C ASN A 27 17.40 5.83 2.35
N PRO A 28 16.38 6.69 2.52
CA PRO A 28 14.98 6.36 2.21
C PRO A 28 14.74 5.81 0.79
N ALA A 29 15.60 6.16 -0.17
CA ALA A 29 15.56 5.62 -1.52
C ALA A 29 15.64 4.08 -1.56
N VAL A 30 16.29 3.45 -0.58
CA VAL A 30 16.36 1.99 -0.44
C VAL A 30 14.97 1.40 -0.21
N PHE A 31 14.17 2.02 0.66
CA PHE A 31 12.79 1.57 0.93
C PHE A 31 11.90 1.76 -0.29
N VAL A 32 12.04 2.88 -0.99
CA VAL A 32 11.30 3.13 -2.24
C VAL A 32 11.68 2.10 -3.31
N ARG A 33 12.99 1.82 -3.47
CA ARG A 33 13.48 0.81 -4.43
C ARG A 33 13.01 -0.60 -4.09
N ALA A 34 12.91 -0.94 -2.80
CA ALA A 34 12.34 -2.20 -2.33
C ALA A 34 10.84 -2.28 -2.63
N SER A 35 10.10 -1.18 -2.44
CA SER A 35 8.68 -1.12 -2.77
C SER A 35 8.40 -1.18 -4.27
N MET A 36 9.36 -0.81 -5.13
CA MET A 36 9.18 -0.81 -6.60
C MET A 36 9.81 -2.04 -7.29
N ALA A 37 10.21 -3.06 -6.53
CA ALA A 37 10.86 -4.27 -7.06
C ALA A 37 9.82 -5.26 -7.65
N ILE A 38 9.10 -4.85 -8.69
CA ILE A 38 8.05 -5.64 -9.35
C ILE A 38 8.69 -6.89 -9.98
N PRO A 39 8.27 -8.10 -9.57
CA PRO A 39 8.79 -9.35 -10.15
C PRO A 39 8.67 -9.36 -11.69
N LEU A 40 9.62 -10.02 -12.36
CA LEU A 40 9.77 -10.09 -13.82
C LEU A 40 10.24 -8.79 -14.51
N PHE A 41 10.06 -7.62 -13.91
CA PHE A 41 10.50 -6.34 -14.47
C PHE A 41 11.76 -5.79 -13.79
N PHE A 42 11.90 -5.99 -12.48
CA PHE A 42 13.02 -5.49 -11.70
C PHE A 42 13.62 -6.56 -10.79
N GLU A 43 14.92 -6.47 -10.56
CA GLU A 43 15.61 -7.32 -9.61
C GLU A 43 15.14 -7.05 -8.17
N PRO A 44 15.02 -8.11 -7.33
CA PRO A 44 14.69 -7.95 -5.92
C PRO A 44 15.81 -7.19 -5.19
N VAL A 45 15.43 -6.44 -4.15
CA VAL A 45 16.42 -5.80 -3.27
C VAL A 45 16.85 -6.79 -2.21
N ILE A 46 18.14 -7.11 -2.16
CA ILE A 46 18.71 -8.05 -1.20
C ILE A 46 19.41 -7.28 -0.09
N GLN A 47 19.02 -7.52 1.16
CA GLN A 47 19.65 -6.92 2.33
C GLN A 47 20.18 -8.02 3.25
N LYS A 48 21.49 -8.04 3.50
CA LYS A 48 22.09 -8.98 4.47
C LYS A 48 21.67 -8.58 5.89
N ILE A 49 21.41 -9.58 6.73
CA ILE A 49 21.03 -9.38 8.12
C ILE A 49 22.21 -9.83 8.99
N ASP A 50 22.74 -8.94 9.81
CA ASP A 50 23.73 -9.30 10.82
C ASP A 50 23.03 -9.92 12.02
N ARG A 51 23.04 -11.25 12.07
CA ARG A 51 22.40 -12.04 13.13
C ARG A 51 23.16 -11.99 14.47
N SER A 52 24.34 -11.38 14.49
CA SER A 52 25.09 -11.13 15.73
C SER A 52 24.76 -9.77 16.36
N ASP A 53 24.06 -8.89 15.63
CA ASP A 53 23.64 -7.60 16.14
C ASP A 53 22.43 -7.74 17.07
N LEU A 54 22.65 -7.47 18.35
CA LEU A 54 21.63 -7.56 19.39
C LEU A 54 20.42 -6.66 19.14
N LYS A 55 20.58 -5.48 18.50
CA LYS A 55 19.46 -4.58 18.19
C LYS A 55 18.55 -5.18 17.12
N ILE A 56 19.15 -5.85 16.14
CA ILE A 56 18.40 -6.55 15.10
C ILE A 56 17.68 -7.74 15.74
N VAL A 57 18.36 -8.55 16.55
CA VAL A 57 17.75 -9.69 17.24
C VAL A 57 16.56 -9.24 18.10
N GLU A 58 16.73 -8.20 18.93
CA GLU A 58 15.66 -7.64 19.76
C GLU A 58 14.48 -7.15 18.90
N SER A 59 14.75 -6.52 17.75
CA SER A 59 13.71 -6.05 16.83
C SER A 59 12.90 -7.21 16.26
N TRP A 60 13.54 -8.33 15.91
CA TRP A 60 12.87 -9.54 15.43
C TRP A 60 12.04 -10.18 16.54
N GLU A 61 12.59 -10.37 17.73
CA GLU A 61 11.89 -10.98 18.87
C GLU A 61 10.65 -10.17 19.30
N LYS A 62 10.74 -8.84 19.22
CA LYS A 62 9.64 -7.94 19.58
C LYS A 62 8.46 -8.03 18.61
N ILE A 63 8.71 -8.25 17.32
CA ILE A 63 7.67 -8.24 16.28
C ILE A 63 7.16 -9.66 15.99
N PHE A 64 8.04 -10.66 15.99
CA PHE A 64 7.72 -12.03 15.58
C PHE A 64 7.96 -13.02 16.73
N VAL A 65 6.93 -13.18 17.57
CA VAL A 65 6.95 -14.02 18.78
C VAL A 65 7.19 -15.52 18.49
N TYR A 66 6.77 -16.00 17.32
CA TYR A 66 6.95 -17.39 16.90
C TYR A 66 7.81 -17.44 15.63
N GLN A 67 9.12 -17.47 15.83
CA GLN A 67 10.07 -17.67 14.75
C GLN A 67 11.19 -18.61 15.18
N ASN A 68 11.47 -19.60 14.33
CA ASN A 68 12.50 -20.60 14.61
C ASN A 68 13.92 -20.04 14.39
N GLU A 69 14.13 -19.20 13.38
CA GLU A 69 15.43 -18.58 13.07
C GLU A 69 15.26 -17.25 12.30
N ILE A 70 16.11 -16.26 12.58
CA ILE A 70 16.21 -15.03 11.80
C ILE A 70 16.90 -15.34 10.45
N PRO A 71 16.31 -14.97 9.30
CA PRO A 71 16.94 -15.21 8.00
C PRO A 71 18.29 -14.50 7.89
N ASN A 72 19.20 -15.04 7.07
CA ASN A 72 20.52 -14.42 6.86
C ASN A 72 20.48 -13.19 5.93
N LYS A 73 19.38 -13.01 5.19
CA LYS A 73 19.13 -11.87 4.31
C LYS A 73 17.63 -11.70 4.10
N GLY A 74 17.18 -10.46 4.00
CA GLY A 74 15.89 -10.10 3.44
C GLY A 74 15.93 -10.11 1.91
N ILE A 75 14.85 -10.55 1.28
CA ILE A 75 14.69 -10.50 -0.18
C ILE A 75 13.39 -9.73 -0.45
N PHE A 76 13.54 -8.45 -0.79
CA PHE A 76 12.42 -7.56 -0.99
C PHE A 76 11.94 -7.55 -2.44
N VAL A 77 10.65 -7.79 -2.60
CA VAL A 77 9.89 -7.60 -3.84
C VAL A 77 8.76 -6.60 -3.59
N ASP A 78 8.21 -6.05 -4.68
CA ASP A 78 7.08 -5.13 -4.61
C ASP A 78 5.95 -5.68 -3.71
N GLY A 79 5.44 -4.79 -2.86
CA GLY A 79 4.32 -5.08 -1.96
C GLY A 79 2.97 -5.12 -2.66
N GLY A 80 2.89 -4.66 -3.92
CA GLY A 80 1.66 -4.59 -4.69
C GLY A 80 1.00 -5.93 -5.03
N SER A 81 1.66 -7.05 -4.71
CA SER A 81 1.02 -8.38 -4.72
C SER A 81 0.17 -8.65 -3.48
N ILE A 82 0.31 -7.87 -2.40
CA ILE A 82 -0.36 -8.06 -1.10
C ILE A 82 -1.29 -6.88 -0.73
N SER A 83 -0.90 -5.64 -1.02
CA SER A 83 -1.72 -4.44 -0.79
C SER A 83 -1.28 -3.33 -1.73
N ASN A 84 -2.23 -2.77 -2.49
CA ASN A 84 -1.97 -1.70 -3.47
C ASN A 84 -2.41 -0.33 -2.94
N PHE A 85 -3.13 -0.30 -1.82
CA PHE A 85 -3.68 0.92 -1.26
C PHE A 85 -3.53 0.93 0.27
N PRO A 86 -2.30 1.16 0.80
CA PRO A 86 -1.97 0.97 2.21
C PRO A 86 -2.49 2.11 3.10
N ILE A 87 -3.71 2.60 2.90
CA ILE A 87 -4.30 3.68 3.72
C ILE A 87 -4.43 3.29 5.20
N SER A 88 -4.53 1.98 5.48
CA SER A 88 -4.64 1.44 6.85
C SER A 88 -3.44 1.78 7.73
N ILE A 89 -2.24 2.00 7.17
CA ILE A 89 -1.04 2.34 7.95
C ILE A 89 -1.18 3.69 8.66
N PHE A 90 -2.05 4.58 8.14
CA PHE A 90 -2.31 5.89 8.71
C PHE A 90 -3.48 5.89 9.70
N HIS A 91 -4.18 4.77 9.83
CA HIS A 91 -5.34 4.67 10.72
C HIS A 91 -4.92 4.52 12.18
N ASN A 92 -5.46 5.38 13.03
CA ASN A 92 -5.32 5.27 14.48
C ASN A 92 -6.69 5.38 15.15
N GLN A 93 -7.16 4.28 15.73
CA GLN A 93 -8.47 4.18 16.39
C GLN A 93 -8.61 5.12 17.59
N ARG A 94 -7.51 5.46 18.27
CA ARG A 94 -7.52 6.32 19.46
C ARG A 94 -7.73 7.80 19.12
N ILE A 95 -7.57 8.18 17.85
CA ILE A 95 -7.79 9.55 17.40
C ILE A 95 -9.28 9.73 17.11
N ILE A 96 -9.95 10.50 17.96
CA ILE A 96 -11.37 10.87 17.80
C ILE A 96 -11.48 12.04 16.82
N ILE A 97 -10.77 13.13 17.11
CA ILE A 97 -10.74 14.34 16.29
C ILE A 97 -9.33 14.48 15.70
N PRO A 98 -9.16 14.27 14.39
CA PRO A 98 -7.86 14.36 13.74
C PRO A 98 -7.40 15.81 13.59
N ARG A 99 -6.08 16.03 13.73
CA ARG A 99 -5.45 17.34 13.52
C ARG A 99 -5.15 17.64 12.05
N VAL A 100 -5.02 16.61 11.22
CA VAL A 100 -4.77 16.66 9.79
C VAL A 100 -5.58 15.58 9.08
N PRO A 101 -6.07 15.81 7.85
CA PRO A 101 -6.77 14.77 7.10
C PRO A 101 -5.80 13.69 6.62
N ILE A 102 -6.34 12.50 6.38
CA ILE A 102 -5.67 11.45 5.62
C ILE A 102 -6.29 11.47 4.24
N PHE A 103 -5.47 11.64 3.21
CA PHE A 103 -5.92 11.53 1.82
C PHE A 103 -5.33 10.30 1.18
N GLY A 104 -6.18 9.50 0.54
CA GLY A 104 -5.79 8.36 -0.25
C GLY A 104 -6.03 8.63 -1.72
N ILE A 105 -5.05 8.37 -2.57
CA ILE A 105 -5.17 8.53 -4.03
C ILE A 105 -5.24 7.12 -4.62
N ARG A 106 -6.43 6.70 -5.03
CA ARG A 106 -6.67 5.35 -5.56
C ARG A 106 -6.67 5.40 -7.07
N ILE A 107 -5.80 4.61 -7.69
CA ILE A 107 -5.69 4.51 -9.15
C ILE A 107 -6.50 3.30 -9.61
N ASN A 108 -7.49 3.54 -10.46
CA ASN A 108 -8.33 2.52 -11.09
C ASN A 108 -7.86 2.31 -12.53
N ASP A 109 -7.06 1.27 -12.73
CA ASP A 109 -6.45 0.91 -14.03
C ASP A 109 -7.38 0.11 -14.95
N SER A 110 -8.48 -0.39 -14.40
CA SER A 110 -9.40 -1.29 -15.07
C SER A 110 -10.82 -0.77 -14.94
N LYS A 111 -11.59 -0.86 -16.03
CA LYS A 111 -13.04 -0.64 -15.96
C LYS A 111 -13.65 -1.65 -14.99
N PRO A 112 -14.68 -1.27 -14.21
CA PRO A 112 -15.52 -2.24 -13.51
C PRO A 112 -16.08 -3.22 -14.55
N ASN A 113 -15.52 -4.43 -14.63
CA ASN A 113 -15.94 -5.42 -15.61
C ASN A 113 -16.96 -6.36 -14.97
N PRO A 114 -18.21 -6.43 -15.49
CA PRO A 114 -19.20 -7.40 -15.02
C PRO A 114 -18.92 -8.83 -15.52
N GLU A 115 -17.96 -9.04 -16.43
CA GLU A 115 -17.64 -10.38 -16.92
C GLU A 115 -17.00 -11.26 -15.83
N THR A 116 -17.72 -12.33 -15.46
CA THR A 116 -17.34 -13.27 -14.40
C THR A 116 -16.65 -14.55 -14.92
N GLU A 117 -16.47 -14.66 -16.24
CA GLU A 117 -16.09 -15.91 -16.90
C GLU A 117 -14.58 -16.23 -16.76
N ILE A 118 -14.27 -17.47 -16.37
CA ILE A 118 -12.89 -17.97 -16.21
C ILE A 118 -12.52 -18.79 -17.45
N LYS A 119 -11.71 -18.20 -18.33
CA LYS A 119 -11.43 -18.77 -19.66
C LYS A 119 -10.27 -19.77 -19.69
N ASN A 120 -9.35 -19.72 -18.72
CA ASN A 120 -8.20 -20.63 -18.62
C ASN A 120 -7.56 -20.61 -17.22
N LEU A 121 -6.59 -21.50 -16.99
CA LEU A 121 -5.88 -21.66 -15.70
C LEU A 121 -5.09 -20.41 -15.29
N GLY A 122 -4.51 -19.67 -16.25
CA GLY A 122 -3.81 -18.42 -15.97
C GLY A 122 -4.75 -17.31 -15.50
N ASN A 123 -5.91 -17.19 -16.15
CA ASN A 123 -7.01 -16.30 -15.74
C ASN A 123 -7.53 -16.70 -14.35
N TYR A 124 -7.73 -17.99 -14.09
CA TYR A 124 -8.11 -18.50 -12.78
C TYR A 124 -7.12 -18.10 -11.67
N ALA A 125 -5.83 -18.40 -11.86
CA ALA A 125 -4.78 -18.04 -10.92
C ALA A 125 -4.67 -16.51 -10.72
N GLY A 126 -4.73 -15.75 -11.81
CA GLY A 126 -4.74 -14.28 -11.75
C GLY A 126 -5.93 -13.72 -10.97
N ARG A 127 -7.13 -14.32 -11.10
CA ARG A 127 -8.32 -13.93 -10.33
C ARG A 127 -8.19 -14.29 -8.85
N ILE A 128 -7.63 -15.44 -8.50
CA ILE A 128 -7.34 -15.79 -7.09
C ILE A 128 -6.37 -14.77 -6.49
N LEU A 129 -5.26 -14.50 -7.17
CA LEU A 129 -4.26 -13.54 -6.72
C LEU A 129 -4.86 -12.13 -6.58
N ASN A 130 -5.64 -11.67 -7.56
CA ASN A 130 -6.35 -10.39 -7.48
C ASN A 130 -7.38 -10.35 -6.35
N THR A 131 -8.05 -11.47 -6.05
CA THR A 131 -9.01 -11.56 -4.94
C THR A 131 -8.29 -11.47 -3.61
N MET A 132 -7.22 -12.24 -3.41
CA MET A 132 -6.37 -12.18 -2.21
C MET A 132 -5.79 -10.79 -1.99
N LYS A 133 -5.25 -10.18 -3.05
CA LYS A 133 -4.71 -8.82 -3.07
C LYS A 133 -5.75 -7.77 -2.66
N ASN A 134 -6.94 -7.83 -3.28
CA ASN A 134 -8.00 -6.87 -3.00
C ASN A 134 -8.63 -7.05 -1.61
N ASN A 135 -8.51 -8.25 -1.02
CA ASN A 135 -9.21 -8.57 0.22
C ASN A 135 -8.69 -7.74 1.40
N TYR A 136 -7.37 -7.53 1.55
CA TYR A 136 -6.84 -6.79 2.70
C TYR A 136 -7.30 -5.32 2.72
N ASP A 137 -7.15 -4.62 1.60
CA ASP A 137 -7.53 -3.21 1.48
C ASP A 137 -9.06 -3.06 1.59
N LYS A 138 -9.83 -3.96 0.95
CA LYS A 138 -11.30 -3.96 1.05
C LYS A 138 -11.81 -4.29 2.44
N ASP A 139 -11.20 -5.24 3.15
CA ASP A 139 -11.57 -5.60 4.52
C ASP A 139 -11.37 -4.40 5.45
N PHE A 140 -10.24 -3.70 5.31
CA PHE A 140 -9.98 -2.48 6.07
C PHE A 140 -11.00 -1.38 5.77
N LEU A 141 -11.26 -1.10 4.49
CA LEU A 141 -12.20 -0.06 4.06
C LEU A 141 -13.65 -0.40 4.39
N THR A 142 -14.03 -1.68 4.40
CA THR A 142 -15.36 -2.12 4.83
C THR A 142 -15.56 -1.85 6.32
N LYS A 143 -14.54 -2.12 7.14
CA LYS A 143 -14.57 -1.82 8.60
C LYS A 143 -14.42 -0.34 8.92
N ASN A 144 -13.82 0.44 8.01
CA ASN A 144 -13.54 1.86 8.18
C ASN A 144 -14.06 2.66 6.98
N ASN A 145 -15.36 2.49 6.67
CA ASN A 145 -16.01 3.07 5.49
C ASN A 145 -15.96 4.60 5.43
N PHE A 146 -15.67 5.26 6.56
CA PHE A 146 -15.33 6.68 6.63
C PHE A 146 -14.31 7.09 5.55
N TYR A 147 -13.26 6.29 5.34
CA TYR A 147 -12.21 6.65 4.40
C TYR A 147 -12.72 6.69 2.95
N GLU A 148 -13.54 5.72 2.55
CA GLU A 148 -14.17 5.71 1.21
C GLU A 148 -14.94 6.99 0.91
N LYS A 149 -15.65 7.51 1.91
CA LYS A 149 -16.51 8.68 1.69
C LYS A 149 -15.78 10.02 1.81
N PHE A 150 -14.82 10.13 2.72
CA PHE A 150 -14.28 11.44 3.12
C PHE A 150 -12.79 11.61 2.84
N SER A 151 -12.08 10.56 2.43
CA SER A 151 -10.61 10.55 2.37
C SER A 151 -10.03 10.14 1.02
N ILE A 152 -10.79 9.41 0.20
CA ILE A 152 -10.25 8.79 -1.02
C ILE A 152 -10.64 9.60 -2.25
N ALA A 153 -9.65 9.94 -3.06
CA ALA A 153 -9.82 10.43 -4.42
C ALA A 153 -9.54 9.29 -5.40
N ASP A 154 -10.53 8.97 -6.24
CA ASP A 154 -10.40 7.98 -7.30
C ASP A 154 -9.89 8.62 -8.61
N ILE A 155 -8.89 7.98 -9.21
CA ILE A 155 -8.32 8.34 -10.51
C ILE A 155 -8.59 7.19 -11.48
N ASP A 156 -9.57 7.39 -12.34
CA ASP A 156 -9.96 6.44 -13.37
C ASP A 156 -9.01 6.50 -14.57
N THR A 157 -7.82 5.91 -14.41
CA THR A 157 -6.79 5.91 -15.46
C THR A 157 -7.15 5.02 -16.64
N TYR A 158 -8.10 4.09 -16.49
CA TYR A 158 -8.66 3.32 -17.61
C TYR A 158 -9.38 4.21 -18.67
N LEU A 159 -9.70 5.47 -18.33
CA LEU A 159 -10.21 6.47 -19.29
C LEU A 159 -9.10 7.08 -20.13
N THR A 160 -7.85 6.81 -19.78
CA THR A 160 -6.67 7.13 -20.57
C THR A 160 -6.20 5.87 -21.30
N ASN A 161 -5.29 6.04 -22.27
CA ASN A 161 -4.62 4.89 -22.90
C ASN A 161 -3.43 4.37 -22.07
N ALA A 162 -3.28 4.83 -20.81
CA ALA A 162 -2.16 4.46 -19.96
C ALA A 162 -2.32 3.03 -19.43
N ASN A 163 -1.27 2.24 -19.56
CA ASN A 163 -1.13 0.94 -18.93
C ASN A 163 -0.08 1.01 -17.83
N TRP A 164 -0.40 0.60 -16.62
CA TRP A 164 0.52 0.69 -15.47
C TRP A 164 1.82 -0.13 -15.62
N LEU A 165 1.85 -1.10 -16.55
CA LEU A 165 3.05 -1.87 -16.92
C LEU A 165 3.79 -1.32 -18.16
N ASP A 166 3.29 -0.23 -18.76
CA ASP A 166 3.98 0.44 -19.86
C ASP A 166 4.96 1.49 -19.31
N PHE A 167 6.22 1.10 -19.20
CA PHE A 167 7.29 2.00 -18.77
C PHE A 167 7.77 2.95 -19.88
N ASN A 168 7.28 2.79 -21.12
CA ASN A 168 7.70 3.55 -22.31
C ASN A 168 6.53 4.30 -22.97
N MET A 169 5.60 4.81 -22.16
CA MET A 169 4.47 5.61 -22.65
C MET A 169 4.93 6.78 -23.53
N ASP A 170 4.16 7.09 -24.58
CA ASP A 170 4.37 8.30 -25.36
C ASP A 170 3.98 9.57 -24.57
N GLU A 171 4.49 10.72 -25.00
CA GLU A 171 4.23 12.01 -24.33
C GLU A 171 2.74 12.35 -24.26
N LYS A 172 1.96 11.93 -25.25
CA LYS A 172 0.51 12.15 -25.28
C LYS A 172 -0.18 11.39 -24.14
N THR A 173 0.19 10.13 -23.93
CA THR A 173 -0.37 9.27 -22.88
C THR A 173 0.07 9.71 -21.50
N LYS A 174 1.35 10.08 -21.32
CA LYS A 174 1.84 10.69 -20.07
C LYS A 174 1.07 11.95 -19.70
N ARG A 175 0.85 12.84 -20.68
CA ARG A 175 0.07 14.07 -20.48
C ARG A 175 -1.39 13.76 -20.13
N ALA A 176 -2.02 12.81 -20.80
CA ALA A 176 -3.38 12.39 -20.48
C ALA A 176 -3.49 11.84 -19.05
N LEU A 177 -2.53 11.01 -18.62
CA LEU A 177 -2.46 10.48 -17.26
C LEU A 177 -2.29 11.60 -16.22
N PHE A 178 -1.37 12.53 -16.46
CA PHE A 178 -1.17 13.69 -15.58
C PHE A 178 -2.44 14.54 -15.46
N LEU A 179 -3.06 14.89 -16.58
CA LEU A 179 -4.29 15.70 -16.58
C LEU A 179 -5.43 14.99 -15.87
N LYS A 180 -5.53 13.65 -15.99
CA LYS A 180 -6.54 12.89 -15.26
C LYS A 180 -6.34 12.95 -13.75
N GLY A 181 -5.09 12.91 -13.29
CA GLY A 181 -4.76 13.13 -11.89
C GLY A 181 -5.12 14.54 -11.39
N VAL A 182 -4.83 15.57 -12.19
CA VAL A 182 -5.19 16.96 -11.87
C VAL A 182 -6.71 17.14 -11.77
N GLU A 183 -7.47 16.60 -12.72
CA GLU A 183 -8.94 16.65 -12.72
C GLU A 183 -9.52 16.01 -11.45
N SER A 184 -9.09 14.79 -11.11
CA SER A 184 -9.54 14.09 -9.89
C SER A 184 -9.15 14.85 -8.63
N ALA A 185 -7.95 15.45 -8.59
CA ALA A 185 -7.50 16.23 -7.43
C ALA A 185 -8.33 17.50 -7.24
N ILE A 186 -8.63 18.24 -8.32
CA ILE A 186 -9.49 19.44 -8.26
C ILE A 186 -10.88 19.04 -7.74
N LYS A 187 -11.49 18.02 -8.34
CA LYS A 187 -12.80 17.53 -7.91
C LYS A 187 -12.83 17.17 -6.43
N PHE A 188 -11.84 16.40 -5.97
CA PHE A 188 -11.75 16.01 -4.56
C PHE A 188 -11.61 17.23 -3.64
N MET A 189 -10.76 18.19 -4.01
CA MET A 189 -10.53 19.38 -3.19
C MET A 189 -11.75 20.32 -3.14
N ASP A 190 -12.52 20.40 -4.23
CA ASP A 190 -13.77 21.18 -4.28
C ASP A 190 -14.88 20.55 -3.41
N GLU A 191 -14.91 19.23 -3.31
CA GLU A 191 -15.87 18.47 -2.50
C GLU A 191 -15.44 18.30 -1.03
N PHE A 192 -14.15 18.47 -0.72
CA PHE A 192 -13.61 18.21 0.60
C PHE A 192 -13.99 19.28 1.63
N ASP A 193 -14.76 18.88 2.64
CA ASP A 193 -15.07 19.69 3.81
C ASP A 193 -14.34 19.16 5.06
N TRP A 194 -13.42 19.96 5.61
CA TRP A 194 -12.66 19.60 6.79
C TRP A 194 -13.48 19.51 8.09
N PHE A 195 -14.52 20.34 8.21
CA PHE A 195 -15.41 20.28 9.36
C PHE A 195 -16.23 18.99 9.30
N ASP A 196 -16.82 18.68 8.14
CA ASP A 196 -17.59 17.45 7.93
C ASP A 196 -16.72 16.19 8.13
N TYR A 197 -15.49 16.20 7.61
CA TYR A 197 -14.50 15.14 7.85
C TYR A 197 -14.31 14.86 9.35
N LYS A 198 -14.05 15.90 10.16
CA LYS A 198 -13.83 15.75 11.61
C LYS A 198 -15.07 15.22 12.32
N MET A 199 -16.25 15.74 11.97
CA MET A 199 -17.51 15.33 12.59
C MET A 199 -17.81 13.86 12.32
N ASN A 200 -17.66 13.42 11.07
CA ASN A 200 -17.87 12.02 10.70
C ASN A 200 -16.80 11.10 11.29
N ARG A 201 -15.54 11.55 11.41
CA ARG A 201 -14.49 10.76 12.06
C ARG A 201 -14.77 10.52 13.55
N ALA A 202 -15.28 11.54 14.24
CA ALA A 202 -15.68 11.44 15.64
C ALA A 202 -16.91 10.55 15.80
N LYS A 203 -17.92 10.68 14.91
CA LYS A 203 -19.11 9.84 14.91
C LYS A 203 -18.79 8.35 14.85
N VAL A 204 -17.92 7.93 13.91
CA VAL A 204 -17.48 6.54 13.78
C VAL A 204 -16.78 6.03 15.04
N PHE A 205 -16.06 6.89 15.77
CA PHE A 205 -15.46 6.50 17.05
C PHE A 205 -16.54 6.15 18.09
N PHE A 206 -17.56 7.00 18.25
CA PHE A 206 -18.61 6.75 19.23
C PHE A 206 -19.48 5.55 18.87
N GLU A 207 -19.86 5.38 17.60
CA GLU A 207 -20.68 4.25 17.14
C GLU A 207 -20.00 2.89 17.36
N ASN A 208 -18.67 2.82 17.25
CA ASN A 208 -17.92 1.58 17.46
C ASN A 208 -17.64 1.25 18.95
N ASN A 209 -17.92 2.18 19.88
CA ASN A 209 -17.62 2.04 21.32
C ASN A 209 -18.87 2.10 22.21
N THR A 210 -20.06 2.06 21.61
CA THR A 210 -21.36 1.85 22.27
C THR A 210 -21.88 0.45 21.99
#